data_AF-G5AJ23-F1
#
_entry.id   AF-G5AJ23-F1
#
_cell.length_a   1.000
_cell.length_b   1.000
_cell.length_c   1.000
_cell.angle_alpha   90.00
_cell.angle_beta   90.00
_cell.angle_gamma   90.00
#
_symmetry.space_group_name_H-M   'P 1'
#
loop_
_entity.id
_entity.type
_entity.pdbx_description
1 polymer ?
#
loop_
_entity_poly.entity_id
_entity_poly.type
_entity_poly.pdbx_seq_one_letter_code
_entity_poly.pdbx_strand_id
1 'polypeptide(L)'
;MQMTPGSITSDFEATLIKGIRDQFPRTSLIGCLFHWKQAIRRKLIDLRIPANQISEAMCPGVIDVLTVIPIDEIRCKGIPYVMSIVKTKGAARIWTGFWDYFVRTWMTMFPPSLWNVNSYIEQEVEMHNRTNNPIESYNR
;
A
#
# COMPACT_ATOMS: atom_id res chain seq x y z
N MET A 1 14.24 10.21 -30.03
CA MET A 1 13.47 11.07 -29.11
C MET A 1 13.34 10.32 -27.79
N GLN A 2 13.92 10.83 -26.71
CA GLN A 2 13.81 10.19 -25.39
C GLN A 2 12.55 10.72 -24.71
N MET A 3 11.53 9.88 -24.55
CA MET A 3 10.30 10.26 -23.86
C MET A 3 10.55 10.27 -22.35
N THR A 4 10.11 11.33 -21.66
CA THR A 4 10.13 11.42 -20.19
C THR A 4 8.69 11.35 -19.69
N PRO A 5 8.30 10.32 -18.91
CA PRO A 5 6.96 10.24 -18.35
C PRO A 5 6.72 11.35 -17.32
N GLY A 6 5.49 11.87 -17.26
CA GLY A 6 5.08 12.84 -16.24
C GLY A 6 4.96 12.21 -14.84
N SER A 7 4.50 10.97 -14.77
CA SER A 7 4.48 10.14 -13.57
C SER A 7 4.54 8.66 -13.94
N ILE A 8 4.93 7.82 -12.99
CA ILE A 8 5.01 6.36 -13.15
C ILE A 8 4.25 5.70 -12.01
N THR A 9 3.38 4.76 -12.36
CA THR A 9 2.71 3.87 -11.40
C THR A 9 3.20 2.45 -11.62
N SER A 10 3.69 1.80 -10.56
CA SER A 10 4.29 0.46 -10.64
C SER A 10 3.76 -0.47 -9.55
N ASP A 11 3.88 -1.77 -9.78
CA ASP A 11 3.84 -2.78 -8.72
C ASP A 11 5.07 -2.70 -7.79
N PHE A 12 5.10 -3.55 -6.76
CA PHE A 12 6.09 -3.52 -5.68
C PHE A 12 7.17 -4.58 -5.88
N GLU A 13 8.01 -4.36 -6.88
CA GLU A 13 9.19 -5.17 -7.15
C GLU A 13 10.46 -4.30 -7.02
N ALA A 14 11.38 -4.66 -6.12
CA ALA A 14 12.53 -3.83 -5.79
C ALA A 14 13.46 -3.59 -7.00
N THR A 15 13.66 -4.61 -7.82
CA THR A 15 14.42 -4.57 -9.07
C THR A 15 13.79 -3.64 -10.10
N LEU A 16 12.46 -3.69 -10.26
CA LEU A 16 11.73 -2.80 -11.16
C LEU A 16 11.78 -1.36 -10.67
N ILE A 17 11.50 -1.10 -9.39
CA ILE A 17 11.58 0.23 -8.78
C ILE A 17 12.97 0.82 -8.98
N LYS A 18 14.02 0.02 -8.77
CA LYS A 18 15.40 0.44 -9.02
C LYS A 18 15.62 0.81 -10.48
N GLY A 19 15.22 -0.06 -11.42
CA GLY A 19 15.34 0.21 -12.85
C GLY A 19 14.61 1.49 -13.29
N ILE A 20 13.42 1.74 -12.75
CA ILE A 20 12.67 2.97 -12.99
C ILE A 20 13.43 4.19 -12.46
N ARG A 21 13.96 4.13 -11.23
CA ARG A 21 14.71 5.25 -10.64
C ARG A 21 16.03 5.51 -11.36
N ASP A 22 16.69 4.46 -11.86
CA ASP A 22 17.91 4.58 -12.65
C ASP A 22 17.65 5.25 -14.01
N GLN A 23 16.54 4.92 -14.67
CA GLN A 23 16.17 5.49 -15.98
C GLN A 23 15.48 6.86 -15.89
N PHE A 24 14.67 7.08 -14.85
CA PHE A 24 13.82 8.26 -14.68
C PHE A 24 13.96 8.85 -13.26
N PRO A 25 15.16 9.34 -12.87
CA PRO A 25 15.44 9.75 -11.49
C PRO A 25 14.58 10.93 -11.01
N ARG A 26 14.09 11.76 -11.94
CA ARG A 26 13.27 12.95 -11.67
C ARG A 26 11.77 12.71 -11.82
N THR A 27 11.34 11.54 -12.29
CA THR A 27 9.91 11.25 -12.47
C THR A 27 9.33 10.71 -11.17
N SER A 28 8.17 11.24 -10.79
CA SER A 28 7.42 10.76 -9.63
C SER A 28 7.00 9.30 -9.83
N LEU A 29 7.29 8.46 -8.84
CA LEU A 29 6.98 7.03 -8.84
C LEU A 29 6.09 6.69 -7.66
N ILE A 30 4.87 6.24 -7.94
CA ILE A 30 3.91 5.78 -6.95
C ILE A 30 3.58 4.30 -7.17
N GLY A 31 3.35 3.59 -6.08
CA GLY A 31 2.92 2.20 -6.08
C GLY A 31 1.44 2.09 -6.41
N CYS A 32 1.09 1.05 -7.16
CA CYS A 32 -0.28 0.73 -7.52
C CYS A 32 -1.08 0.31 -6.29
N LEU A 33 -2.19 1.00 -6.00
CA LEU A 33 -3.06 0.70 -4.86
C LEU A 33 -3.67 -0.70 -4.97
N PHE A 34 -4.02 -1.13 -6.19
CA PHE A 34 -4.58 -2.46 -6.44
C PHE A 34 -3.59 -3.56 -6.04
N HIS A 35 -2.33 -3.47 -6.52
CA HIS A 35 -1.27 -4.41 -6.17
C HIS A 35 -0.92 -4.36 -4.67
N TRP A 36 -0.94 -3.18 -4.05
CA TRP A 36 -0.75 -3.03 -2.61
C TRP A 36 -1.83 -3.79 -1.81
N LYS A 37 -3.11 -3.55 -2.13
CA LYS A 37 -4.25 -4.24 -1.50
C LYS A 37 -4.21 -5.74 -1.77
N GLN A 38 -3.82 -6.16 -2.96
CA GLN A 38 -3.68 -7.58 -3.31
C GLN A 38 -2.57 -8.26 -2.48
N ALA A 39 -1.39 -7.65 -2.36
CA ALA A 39 -0.28 -8.17 -1.58
C ALA A 39 -0.64 -8.29 -0.09
N ILE A 40 -1.33 -7.28 0.47
CA ILE A 40 -1.87 -7.34 1.84
C ILE A 40 -2.84 -8.51 2.00
N ARG A 41 -3.85 -8.61 1.12
CA ARG A 41 -4.84 -9.71 1.18
C ARG A 41 -4.15 -11.08 1.14
N ARG A 42 -3.19 -11.28 0.24
CA ARG A 42 -2.40 -12.52 0.16
C ARG A 42 -1.69 -12.83 1.47
N LYS A 43 -1.09 -11.82 2.12
CA LYS A 43 -0.43 -12.03 3.42
C LYS A 43 -1.42 -12.36 4.53
N LEU A 44 -2.58 -11.71 4.58
CA LEU A 44 -3.62 -12.03 5.57
C LEU A 44 -4.10 -13.49 5.42
N ILE A 45 -4.26 -13.96 4.18
CA ILE A 45 -4.62 -15.35 3.87
C ILE A 45 -3.51 -16.32 4.31
N ASP A 46 -2.26 -16.02 3.98
CA ASP A 46 -1.07 -16.81 4.36
C ASP A 46 -0.97 -16.99 5.88
N LEU A 47 -1.21 -15.91 6.63
CA LEU A 47 -1.23 -15.92 8.10
C LEU A 47 -2.47 -16.60 8.70
N ARG A 48 -3.38 -17.12 7.88
CA ARG A 48 -4.63 -17.79 8.31
C ARG A 48 -5.53 -16.89 9.16
N ILE A 49 -5.57 -15.59 8.85
CA ILE A 49 -6.54 -14.68 9.49
C ILE A 49 -7.97 -15.10 9.08
N PRO A 50 -8.95 -15.11 10.02
CA PRO A 50 -10.33 -15.46 9.71
C PRO A 50 -10.90 -14.68 8.53
N ALA A 51 -11.59 -15.37 7.61
CA ALA A 51 -12.06 -14.77 6.36
C ALA A 51 -12.97 -13.54 6.57
N ASN A 52 -13.78 -13.53 7.63
CA ASN A 52 -14.61 -12.37 8.00
C ASN A 52 -13.76 -11.16 8.37
N GLN A 53 -12.66 -11.35 9.12
CA GLN A 53 -11.73 -10.28 9.48
C GLN A 53 -10.92 -9.79 8.27
N ILE A 54 -10.54 -10.69 7.35
CA ILE A 54 -9.95 -10.30 6.06
C ILE A 54 -10.93 -9.44 5.27
N SER A 55 -12.21 -9.83 5.21
CA SER A 55 -13.24 -9.06 4.52
C SER A 55 -13.38 -7.66 5.11
N GLU A 56 -13.49 -7.54 6.44
CA GLU A 56 -13.54 -6.26 7.15
C GLU A 56 -12.31 -5.39 6.86
N ALA A 57 -11.11 -5.95 6.97
CA ALA A 57 -9.85 -5.21 6.73
C ALA A 57 -9.72 -4.71 5.28
N MET A 58 -10.24 -5.46 4.31
CA MET A 58 -10.14 -5.13 2.89
C MET A 58 -11.24 -4.18 2.39
N CYS A 59 -12.26 -3.89 3.22
CA CYS A 59 -13.27 -2.90 2.91
C CYS A 59 -12.65 -1.52 2.61
N PRO A 60 -13.24 -0.74 1.69
CA PRO A 60 -12.80 0.63 1.45
C PRO A 60 -12.84 1.47 2.73
N GLY A 61 -11.80 2.27 2.97
CA GLY A 61 -11.67 3.13 4.14
C GLY A 61 -11.13 2.43 5.39
N VAL A 62 -10.80 1.14 5.32
CA VAL A 62 -10.23 0.38 6.45
C VAL A 62 -8.71 0.35 6.34
N ILE A 63 -8.10 -0.66 5.71
CA ILE A 63 -6.63 -0.69 5.64
C ILE A 63 -6.04 0.30 4.63
N ASP A 64 -6.80 0.68 3.60
CA ASP A 64 -6.36 1.62 2.56
C ASP A 64 -6.37 3.08 3.01
N VAL A 65 -6.95 3.39 4.19
CA VAL A 65 -6.81 4.70 4.85
C VAL A 65 -5.34 5.02 5.14
N LEU A 66 -4.51 4.00 5.37
CA LEU A 66 -3.08 4.17 5.63
C LEU A 66 -2.35 4.82 4.45
N THR A 67 -2.94 4.76 3.26
CA THR A 67 -2.37 5.32 2.04
C THR A 67 -2.68 6.81 1.85
N VAL A 68 -3.50 7.43 2.71
CA VAL A 68 -3.97 8.81 2.57
C VAL A 68 -3.78 9.68 3.82
N ILE A 69 -3.41 9.08 4.96
CA ILE A 69 -3.08 9.82 6.19
C ILE A 69 -1.62 10.30 6.18
N PRO A 70 -1.24 11.29 6.99
CA PRO A 70 0.16 11.69 7.14
C PRO A 70 1.06 10.52 7.50
N ILE A 71 2.27 10.50 6.90
CA ILE A 71 3.19 9.35 7.00
C ILE A 71 3.63 9.10 8.46
N ASP A 72 3.86 10.17 9.21
CA ASP A 72 4.23 10.14 10.62
C ASP A 72 3.10 9.61 11.52
N GLU A 73 1.84 9.73 11.08
CA GLU A 73 0.68 9.21 11.78
C GLU A 73 0.39 7.73 11.55
N ILE A 74 0.97 7.11 10.52
CA ILE A 74 0.68 5.71 10.13
C ILE A 74 0.87 4.76 11.31
N ARG A 75 2.01 4.86 12.01
CA ARG A 75 2.34 3.91 13.09
C ARG A 75 1.54 4.17 14.36
N CYS A 76 1.42 5.44 14.77
CA CYS A 76 0.87 5.80 16.07
C CYS A 76 -0.66 5.99 16.07
N LYS A 77 -1.27 6.30 14.92
CA LYS A 77 -2.73 6.52 14.80
C LYS A 77 -3.37 5.58 13.79
N GLY A 78 -2.79 5.46 12.59
CA GLY A 78 -3.36 4.67 11.50
C GLY A 78 -3.52 3.19 11.83
N ILE A 79 -2.44 2.52 12.24
CA ILE A 79 -2.47 1.09 12.61
C ILE A 79 -3.46 0.84 13.77
N PRO A 80 -3.41 1.58 14.89
CA PRO A 80 -4.41 1.45 15.96
C PRO A 80 -5.85 1.65 15.49
N TYR A 81 -6.10 2.63 14.62
CA TYR A 81 -7.43 2.86 14.03
C TYR A 81 -7.92 1.65 13.24
N VAL A 82 -7.10 1.09 12.34
CA VAL A 82 -7.45 -0.11 11.57
C VAL A 82 -7.73 -1.29 12.51
N MET A 83 -6.89 -1.48 13.53
CA MET A 83 -7.09 -2.53 14.53
C MET A 83 -8.38 -2.36 15.36
N SER A 84 -8.85 -1.13 15.54
CA SER A 84 -10.09 -0.87 16.27
C SER A 84 -11.34 -1.20 15.44
N ILE A 85 -11.24 -1.08 14.11
CA ILE A 85 -12.32 -1.42 13.18
C ILE A 85 -12.41 -2.94 12.99
N VAL A 86 -11.26 -3.57 12.73
CA VAL A 86 -11.22 -5.00 12.49
C VAL A 86 -11.43 -5.73 13.81
N LYS A 87 -12.43 -6.61 13.90
CA LYS A 87 -12.74 -7.34 15.14
C LYS A 87 -11.70 -8.43 15.41
N THR A 88 -10.49 -8.05 15.80
CA THR A 88 -9.32 -8.93 15.99
C THR A 88 -9.46 -9.97 17.11
N LYS A 89 -10.57 -9.96 17.86
CA LYS A 89 -10.87 -10.92 18.94
C LYS A 89 -10.78 -12.35 18.40
N GLY A 90 -10.05 -13.21 19.11
CA GLY A 90 -9.76 -14.59 18.70
C GLY A 90 -8.58 -14.77 17.75
N ALA A 91 -8.02 -13.69 17.18
CA ALA A 91 -6.86 -13.73 16.29
C ALA A 91 -5.79 -12.66 16.60
N ALA A 92 -5.84 -12.04 17.79
CA ALA A 92 -4.99 -10.91 18.15
C ALA A 92 -3.49 -11.16 17.93
N ARG A 93 -2.98 -12.33 18.33
CA ARG A 93 -1.56 -12.70 18.13
C ARG A 93 -1.17 -12.79 16.65
N ILE A 94 -2.07 -13.28 15.80
CA ILE A 94 -1.84 -13.38 14.36
C ILE A 94 -1.82 -11.97 13.74
N TRP A 95 -2.72 -11.08 14.19
CA TRP A 95 -2.72 -9.67 13.81
C TRP A 95 -1.44 -8.94 14.21
N THR A 96 -0.90 -9.20 15.41
CA THR A 96 0.42 -8.68 15.80
C THR A 96 1.49 -9.09 14.80
N GLY A 97 1.55 -10.38 14.43
CA GLY A 97 2.50 -10.87 13.43
C GLY A 97 2.29 -10.25 12.03
N PHE A 98 1.05 -9.96 11.65
CA PHE A 98 0.76 -9.21 10.43
C PHE A 98 1.31 -7.79 10.50
N TRP A 99 1.13 -7.06 11.61
CA TRP A 99 1.62 -5.69 11.72
C TRP A 99 3.15 -5.62 11.81
N ASP A 100 3.81 -6.60 12.43
CA ASP A 100 5.27 -6.72 12.39
C ASP A 100 5.79 -6.98 10.97
N TYR A 101 5.08 -7.80 10.19
CA TYR A 101 5.34 -7.92 8.76
C TYR A 101 5.08 -6.60 8.03
N PHE A 102 3.94 -5.94 8.30
CA PHE A 102 3.54 -4.72 7.63
C PHE A 102 4.58 -3.62 7.82
N VAL A 103 5.09 -3.42 9.04
CA VAL A 103 6.13 -2.44 9.30
C VAL A 103 7.41 -2.79 8.53
N ARG A 104 7.88 -4.04 8.59
CA ARG A 104 9.10 -4.45 7.87
C ARG A 104 8.97 -4.27 6.35
N THR A 105 7.83 -4.63 5.78
CA THR A 105 7.64 -4.60 4.32
C THR A 105 7.20 -3.22 3.82
N TRP A 106 6.19 -2.62 4.43
CA TRP A 106 5.53 -1.41 3.91
C TRP A 106 5.96 -0.11 4.61
N MET A 107 6.72 -0.18 5.71
CA MET A 107 7.33 1.02 6.29
C MET A 107 8.85 1.07 6.04
N THR A 108 9.50 -0.07 5.77
CA THR A 108 10.95 -0.14 5.60
C THR A 108 11.37 -0.56 4.19
N MET A 109 10.99 -1.76 3.71
CA MET A 109 11.40 -2.25 2.38
C MET A 109 10.80 -1.42 1.24
N PHE A 110 9.51 -1.11 1.33
CA PHE A 110 8.80 -0.19 0.44
C PHE A 110 8.32 0.99 1.28
N PRO A 111 9.13 2.05 1.47
CA PRO A 111 8.79 3.14 2.37
C PRO A 111 7.49 3.84 1.96
N PRO A 112 6.78 4.49 2.90
CA PRO A 112 5.48 5.11 2.63
C PRO A 112 5.49 6.14 1.50
N SER A 113 6.61 6.81 1.25
CA SER A 113 6.77 7.71 0.09
C SER A 113 6.54 7.03 -1.26
N LEU A 114 6.60 5.70 -1.33
CA LEU A 114 6.29 4.93 -2.53
C LEU A 114 4.82 4.58 -2.68
N TRP A 115 3.95 4.73 -1.69
CA TRP A 115 2.56 4.23 -1.79
C TRP A 115 1.51 5.11 -1.11
N ASN A 116 1.94 6.03 -0.26
CA ASN A 116 1.10 7.00 0.43
C ASN A 116 0.99 8.29 -0.40
N VAL A 117 -0.23 8.69 -0.72
CA VAL A 117 -0.51 9.85 -1.59
C VAL A 117 -0.72 11.15 -0.83
N ASN A 118 -0.77 11.12 0.50
CA ASN A 118 -0.73 12.34 1.30
C ASN A 118 0.54 13.15 0.98
N SER A 119 1.68 12.45 0.85
CA SER A 119 2.93 13.06 0.40
C SER A 119 2.88 13.70 -0.98
N TYR A 120 1.99 13.24 -1.88
CA TYR A 120 1.79 13.82 -3.21
C TYR A 120 0.92 15.08 -3.17
N ILE A 121 -0.04 15.13 -2.25
CA ILE A 121 -0.84 16.34 -1.99
C ILE A 121 0.08 17.44 -1.44
N GLU A 122 0.97 17.10 -0.51
CA GLU A 122 1.96 18.04 0.03
C GLU A 122 2.97 18.52 -1.03
N GLN A 123 3.25 17.71 -2.05
CA GLN A 123 4.22 18.00 -3.11
C GLN A 123 3.58 18.51 -4.41
N GLU A 124 2.27 18.77 -4.43
CA GLU A 124 1.50 19.22 -5.61
C GLU A 124 1.69 18.34 -6.86
N VAL A 125 1.94 17.04 -6.68
CA VAL A 125 2.17 16.12 -7.82
C VAL A 125 0.84 15.69 -8.42
N GLU A 126 0.62 16.01 -9.70
CA GLU A 126 -0.59 15.60 -10.43
C GLU A 126 -0.65 14.07 -10.57
N MET A 127 -1.70 13.48 -10.00
CA MET A 127 -1.94 12.03 -10.03
C MET A 127 -3.23 11.73 -10.77
N HIS A 128 -3.10 11.19 -11.98
CA HIS A 128 -4.28 10.84 -12.80
C HIS A 128 -4.92 9.51 -12.41
N ASN A 129 -4.14 8.50 -12.01
CA ASN A 129 -4.64 7.16 -11.65
C ASN A 129 -3.76 6.47 -10.59
N ARG A 130 -4.39 5.76 -9.63
CA ARG A 130 -3.72 4.91 -8.61
C ARG A 130 -3.64 3.43 -9.00
N THR A 131 -3.76 3.13 -10.29
CA THR A 131 -3.61 1.77 -10.85
C THR A 131 -2.65 1.80 -12.04
N ASN A 132 -1.82 0.78 -12.18
CA ASN A 132 -1.00 0.55 -13.37
C ASN A 132 -1.75 -0.23 -14.47
N ASN A 133 -2.87 -0.89 -14.13
CA ASN A 133 -3.73 -1.58 -15.09
C ASN A 133 -5.18 -1.64 -14.59
N PRO A 134 -6.14 -0.90 -15.18
CA PRO A 134 -7.53 -0.92 -14.74
C PRO A 134 -8.23 -2.26 -15.01
N ILE A 135 -7.77 -3.04 -16.00
CA ILE A 135 -8.43 -4.28 -16.42
C ILE A 135 -8.21 -5.42 -15.41
N GLU A 136 -7.11 -5.40 -14.65
CA GLU A 136 -6.81 -6.42 -13.63
C GLU A 136 -7.87 -6.50 -12.51
N SER A 137 -8.62 -5.41 -12.30
CA SER A 137 -9.71 -5.40 -11.34
C SER A 137 -10.88 -6.33 -11.71
N TYR A 138 -11.02 -6.68 -13.01
CA TYR A 138 -12.06 -7.56 -13.53
C TYR A 138 -11.68 -9.06 -13.52
N ASN A 139 -10.41 -9.41 -13.30
CA ASN A 139 -9.91 -10.80 -13.31
C ASN A 139 -9.95 -11.47 -11.93
N ARG A 140 -11.01 -11.22 -11.15
CA ARG A 140 -11.16 -11.72 -9.77
C ARG A 140 -11.67 -13.14 -9.68
#